data_AF-A0A832TZ31-F1
#
_entry.id   AF-A0A832TZ31-F1
#
_cell.length_a   1.000
_cell.length_b   1.000
_cell.length_c   1.000
_cell.angle_alpha   90.00
_cell.angle_beta   90.00
_cell.angle_gamma   90.00
#
_symmetry.space_group_name_H-M   'P 1'
#
loop_
_entity.id
_entity.type
_entity.pdbx_description
1 polymer ?
#
loop_
_entity_poly.entity_id
_entity_poly.type
_entity_poly.pdbx_seq_one_letter_code
_entity_poly.pdbx_strand_id
1 'polypeptide(L)' 'FYTNGEPSGLTKEFTDFVTSEKGQKIVSTVGYIPLKK' A
#
# COMPACT_ATOMS: atom_id res chain seq x y z
N PHE A 1 6.35 -3.37 0.29
CA PHE A 1 6.81 -3.91 -1.00
C PHE A 1 8.29 -4.20 -0.91
N TYR A 2 8.77 -5.25 -1.56
CA TYR A 2 10.20 -5.51 -1.65
C TYR A 2 10.77 -4.75 -2.86
N THR A 3 11.64 -3.78 -2.60
CA THR A 3 12.32 -2.96 -3.62
C THR A 3 13.82 -2.99 -3.37
N ASN A 4 14.62 -2.82 -4.42
CA ASN A 4 16.06 -2.61 -4.29
C ASN A 4 16.33 -1.11 -4.10
N GLY A 5 16.38 -0.67 -2.85
CA GLY A 5 16.44 0.75 -2.48
C GLY A 5 15.06 1.40 -2.37
N GLU A 6 15.04 2.73 -2.18
CA GLU A 6 13.80 3.48 -2.04
C GLU A 6 13.07 3.61 -3.40
N PRO A 7 11.75 3.35 -3.44
CA PRO A 7 10.98 3.52 -4.67
C PRO A 7 10.86 5.00 -5.05
N SER A 8 10.83 5.28 -6.34
CA SER A 8 10.62 6.61 -6.91
C SER A 8 9.55 6.59 -8.01
N GLY A 9 9.07 7.78 -8.41
CA GLY A 9 8.04 7.94 -9.43
C GLY A 9 6.79 7.10 -9.15
N LEU A 10 6.27 6.46 -10.19
CA LEU A 10 5.03 5.69 -10.11
C LEU A 10 5.10 4.53 -9.10
N THR A 11 6.27 3.89 -8.95
CA THR A 11 6.44 2.81 -7.97
C THR A 11 6.25 3.33 -6.54
N LYS A 12 6.72 4.55 -6.26
CA LYS A 12 6.51 5.19 -4.96
C LYS A 12 5.05 5.54 -4.77
N GLU A 13 4.44 6.20 -5.75
CA GLU A 13 3.03 6.62 -5.69
C GLU A 13 2.10 5.43 -5.45
N PHE A 14 2.34 4.31 -6.14
CA PHE A 14 1.57 3.09 -5.95
C PHE A 14 1.80 2.48 -4.56
N THR A 15 3.06 2.39 -4.12
CA THR A 15 3.40 1.86 -2.79
C THR A 15 2.72 2.68 -1.70
N ASP A 16 2.85 4.00 -1.76
CA ASP A 16 2.24 4.94 -0.83
C ASP A 16 0.71 4.79 -0.81
N PHE A 17 0.08 4.66 -1.99
CA PHE A 17 -1.36 4.43 -2.09
C PHE A 17 -1.78 3.12 -1.43
N VAL A 18 -1.11 2.01 -1.73
CA VAL A 18 -1.49 0.70 -1.19
C VAL A 18 -1.36 0.69 0.33
N THR A 19 -0.33 1.32 0.91
CA THR A 19 -0.16 1.39 2.37
C THR A 19 -0.94 2.52 3.03
N SER A 20 -1.54 3.43 2.27
CA SER A 20 -2.38 4.51 2.81
C SER A 20 -3.66 4.01 3.47
N GLU A 21 -4.30 4.84 4.29
CA GLU A 21 -5.62 4.53 4.85
C GLU A 21 -6.66 4.19 3.78
N LYS A 22 -6.61 4.87 2.63
CA LYS A 22 -7.54 4.60 1.52
C LYS A 22 -7.30 3.22 0.91
N GLY A 23 -6.04 2.88 0.63
CA GLY A 23 -5.66 1.56 0.12
C GLY A 23 -6.05 0.45 1.11
N GLN A 24 -5.78 0.66 2.39
CA GLN A 24 -6.10 -0.30 3.44
C GLN A 24 -7.60 -0.47 3.68
N LYS A 25 -8.44 0.56 3.47
CA LYS A 25 -9.90 0.39 3.47
C LYS A 25 -10.38 -0.57 2.38
N ILE A 26 -9.78 -0.51 1.19
CA ILE A 26 -10.12 -1.42 0.08
C ILE A 26 -9.78 -2.87 0.45
N VAL A 27 -8.62 -3.10 1.06
CA VAL A 27 -8.19 -4.44 1.52
C VAL A 27 -9.28 -5.12 2.39
N SER A 28 -9.89 -4.37 3.32
CA SER A 28 -10.99 -4.89 4.13
C SER A 28 -12.23 -5.25 3.32
N THR A 29 -12.56 -4.47 2.28
CA THR A 29 -13.77 -4.72 1.46
C THR A 29 -13.68 -6.02 0.64
N VAL A 30 -12.46 -6.45 0.32
CA VAL A 30 -12.21 -7.70 -0.42
C VAL A 30 -11.91 -8.89 0.51
N GLY A 31 -12.15 -8.74 1.82
CA GLY A 31 -12.09 -9.83 2.79
C GLY A 31 -10.71 -10.10 3.41
N TYR A 32 -9.72 -9.24 3.16
CA TYR A 32 -8.41 -9.33 3.78
C TYR A 32 -8.32 -8.46 5.03
N ILE A 33 -7.30 -8.72 5.85
CA ILE A 33 -7.03 -7.93 7.07
C ILE A 33 -6.08 -6.79 6.70
N PRO A 34 -6.42 -5.52 7.00
CA PRO A 34 -5.54 -4.39 6.74
C PRO A 34 -4.31 -4.40 7.64
N LEU A 35 -3.26 -3.70 7.22
CA LEU A 35 -2.05 -3.48 8.00
C LEU A 35 -2.38 -2.78 9.32
N LYS A 36 -1.70 -3.17 10.41
CA LYS A 36 -1.77 -2.47 11.69
C LYS A 36 -1.10 -1.10 11.55
N LYS A 37 -1.76 -0.05 12.04
CA LYS A 37 -1.13 1.26 12.24
C LYS A 37 -0.05 1.18 13.31
#